data_AF-A0A966BFI3-F1
#
_entry.id   AF-A0A966BFI3-F1
#
_cell.length_a   1.000
_cell.length_b   1.000
_cell.length_c   1.000
_cell.angle_alpha   90.00
_cell.angle_beta   90.00
_cell.angle_gamma   90.00
#
_symmetry.space_group_name_H-M   'P 1'
#
loop_
_entity.id
_entity.type
_entity.pdbx_description
1 polymer ?
#
loop_
_entity_poly.entity_id
_entity_poly.type
_entity_poly.pdbx_seq_one_letter_code
_entity_poly.pdbx_strand_id
1 'polypeptide(L)'
;MMQVLTFALGILLAVSALAIDDVVATGSFTSKAKAKQQLVKPKRVKGLPSTAALSPQISEQSRVEISRFIYQAPALEEQIAALLLPVTGSQIETTTLLTTKDKINQLFVTNGFINTGMVIPDQQIHKGALKLDFISGKISDLQISSRLKDKYISSRLEINEPFNLVQLQDALKLLEQN
;
A
#
# COMPACT_ATOMS: atom_id res chain seq x y z
N MET A 1 -23.45 -6.52 56.35
CA MET A 1 -24.49 -7.55 56.10
C MET A 1 -24.49 -7.78 54.59
N MET A 2 -23.64 -8.71 54.11
CA MET A 2 -23.96 -10.08 53.66
C MET A 2 -24.54 -10.08 52.22
N GLN A 3 -24.12 -10.87 51.24
CA GLN A 3 -22.97 -11.76 50.99
C GLN A 3 -23.14 -12.27 49.52
N VAL A 4 -22.00 -12.54 48.86
CA VAL A 4 -21.70 -13.46 47.74
C VAL A 4 -22.78 -14.38 47.17
N LEU A 5 -22.75 -14.59 45.85
CA LEU A 5 -22.76 -15.94 45.29
C LEU A 5 -22.01 -16.06 43.95
N THR A 6 -20.85 -16.69 44.06
CA THR A 6 -20.01 -17.27 43.00
C THR A 6 -20.62 -18.60 42.54
N PHE A 7 -20.58 -18.93 41.24
CA PHE A 7 -20.63 -20.32 40.80
C PHE A 7 -19.62 -20.54 39.68
N ALA A 8 -18.63 -21.37 39.97
CA ALA A 8 -17.72 -21.98 39.02
C ALA A 8 -18.31 -23.31 38.56
N LEU A 9 -18.09 -23.69 37.29
CA LEU A 9 -18.06 -25.08 36.88
C LEU A 9 -17.17 -25.25 35.64
N GLY A 10 -16.11 -26.04 35.80
CA GLY A 10 -15.21 -26.45 34.72
C GLY A 10 -15.59 -27.82 34.13
N ILE A 11 -14.59 -28.45 33.46
CA ILE A 11 -14.55 -29.76 32.77
C ILE A 11 -14.83 -29.64 31.26
N LEU A 12 -14.19 -30.32 30.30
CA LEU A 12 -12.93 -31.05 30.07
C LEU A 12 -13.01 -31.53 28.60
N LEU A 13 -11.86 -31.65 27.92
CA LEU A 13 -11.56 -32.27 26.61
C LEU A 13 -12.60 -33.20 25.93
N ALA A 14 -12.76 -33.05 24.60
CA ALA A 14 -12.74 -34.15 23.62
C ALA A 14 -12.58 -33.66 22.16
N VAL A 15 -11.70 -34.33 21.42
CA VAL A 15 -11.44 -34.21 19.97
C VAL A 15 -12.49 -35.00 19.19
N SER A 16 -12.97 -34.52 18.04
CA SER A 16 -13.16 -35.35 16.82
C SER A 16 -13.56 -34.54 15.59
N ALA A 17 -12.90 -34.90 14.50
CA ALA A 17 -13.08 -34.45 13.14
C ALA A 17 -14.39 -34.97 12.51
N LEU A 18 -14.89 -34.24 11.50
CA LEU A 18 -15.69 -34.67 10.34
C LEU A 18 -15.75 -33.42 9.42
N ALA A 19 -14.93 -33.36 8.37
CA ALA A 19 -15.29 -33.73 7.00
C ALA A 19 -16.43 -32.85 6.42
N ILE A 20 -16.07 -31.90 5.55
CA ILE A 20 -17.00 -31.28 4.61
C ILE A 20 -16.40 -31.47 3.22
N ASP A 21 -17.18 -32.12 2.37
CA ASP A 21 -16.83 -32.73 1.10
C ASP A 21 -16.28 -31.77 0.04
N ASP A 22 -15.31 -32.31 -0.70
CA ASP A 22 -14.74 -31.81 -1.94
C ASP A 22 -15.80 -31.56 -3.02
N VAL A 23 -15.79 -30.35 -3.61
CA VAL A 23 -16.30 -30.13 -4.97
C VAL A 23 -15.14 -29.59 -5.81
N VAL A 24 -14.34 -30.52 -6.33
CA VAL A 24 -13.34 -30.25 -7.37
C VAL A 24 -13.94 -30.67 -8.71
N ALA A 25 -14.28 -29.68 -9.54
CA ALA A 25 -14.68 -29.89 -10.93
C ALA A 25 -13.46 -30.37 -11.73
N THR A 26 -13.33 -31.69 -11.89
CA THR A 26 -12.30 -32.31 -12.72
C THR A 26 -12.81 -32.40 -14.16
N GLY A 27 -12.39 -31.47 -15.01
CA GLY A 27 -12.53 -31.58 -16.47
C GLY A 27 -11.36 -32.39 -17.04
N SER A 28 -11.67 -33.52 -17.68
CA SER A 28 -10.69 -34.34 -18.41
C SER A 28 -10.44 -33.76 -19.81
N PHE A 29 -9.22 -33.30 -20.07
CA PHE A 29 -8.75 -32.97 -21.41
C PHE A 29 -7.84 -34.09 -21.92
N THR A 30 -8.33 -34.91 -22.86
CA THR A 30 -7.50 -35.90 -23.56
C THR A 30 -6.85 -35.26 -24.79
N SER A 31 -5.55 -35.01 -24.73
CA SER A 31 -4.75 -34.64 -25.90
C SER A 31 -4.05 -35.87 -26.48
N LYS A 32 -4.37 -36.23 -27.73
CA LYS A 32 -3.60 -37.19 -28.54
C LYS A 32 -2.52 -36.42 -29.31
N ALA A 33 -1.32 -36.33 -28.75
CA ALA A 33 -0.14 -35.88 -29.49
C ALA A 33 1.00 -36.88 -29.30
N LYS A 34 1.33 -37.59 -30.39
CA LYS A 34 2.44 -38.55 -30.47
C LYS A 34 3.69 -37.77 -30.90
N ALA A 35 4.56 -37.41 -29.95
CA ALA A 35 5.85 -36.78 -30.24
C ALA A 35 6.98 -37.70 -29.80
N LYS A 36 7.81 -38.12 -30.76
CA LYS A 36 9.00 -38.96 -30.55
C LYS A 36 9.97 -38.26 -29.60
N GLN A 37 10.41 -38.97 -28.57
CA GLN A 37 11.50 -38.56 -27.69
C GLN A 37 12.83 -38.59 -28.47
N GLN A 38 13.31 -37.43 -28.89
CA GLN A 38 14.70 -37.24 -29.28
C GLN A 38 15.46 -36.73 -28.05
N LEU A 39 16.22 -37.62 -27.40
CA LEU A 39 17.12 -37.28 -26.30
C LEU A 39 18.27 -36.40 -26.82
N VAL A 40 18.12 -35.07 -26.72
CA VAL A 40 19.25 -34.15 -26.81
C VAL A 40 19.81 -33.96 -25.41
N LYS A 41 21.04 -34.44 -25.18
CA LYS A 41 21.80 -34.29 -23.94
C LYS A 41 21.86 -32.81 -23.54
N PRO A 42 21.53 -32.40 -22.30
CA PRO A 42 21.64 -31.00 -21.92
C PRO A 42 23.12 -30.59 -21.90
N LYS A 43 23.48 -29.69 -22.81
CA LYS A 43 24.74 -28.94 -22.78
C LYS A 43 24.76 -28.14 -21.48
N ARG A 44 25.68 -28.49 -20.57
CA ARG A 44 25.93 -27.80 -19.29
C ARG A 44 26.12 -26.30 -19.58
N VAL A 45 25.11 -25.49 -19.27
CA VAL A 45 25.23 -24.03 -19.33
C VAL A 45 26.16 -23.65 -18.18
N LYS A 46 27.37 -23.26 -18.57
CA LYS A 46 28.42 -22.73 -17.70
C LYS A 46 27.99 -21.33 -17.28
N GLY A 47 27.93 -21.08 -15.97
CA GLY A 47 27.73 -19.74 -15.39
C GLY A 47 26.38 -19.60 -14.69
N LEU A 48 26.31 -20.07 -13.45
CA LEU A 48 25.47 -19.40 -12.45
C LEU A 48 26.00 -17.95 -12.40
N PRO A 49 25.20 -16.90 -12.65
CA PRO A 49 25.64 -15.58 -12.26
C PRO A 49 25.86 -15.61 -10.75
N SER A 50 27.13 -15.42 -10.41
CA SER A 50 27.69 -15.12 -9.11
C SER A 50 26.68 -14.58 -8.11
N THR A 51 26.69 -15.13 -6.91
CA THR A 51 26.27 -14.53 -5.64
C THR A 51 26.97 -13.17 -5.47
N ALA A 52 26.53 -12.16 -6.21
CA ALA A 52 27.01 -10.79 -6.10
C ALA A 52 26.22 -10.16 -4.96
N ALA A 53 26.77 -10.25 -3.74
CA ALA A 53 26.41 -9.50 -2.53
C ALA A 53 24.92 -9.12 -2.41
N LEU A 54 24.10 -10.04 -1.88
CA LEU A 54 22.76 -9.73 -1.41
C LEU A 54 22.86 -8.75 -0.24
N SER A 55 22.84 -7.46 -0.52
CA SER A 55 22.59 -6.46 0.53
C SER A 55 21.17 -6.70 1.04
N PRO A 56 20.93 -6.73 2.36
CA PRO A 56 19.61 -7.04 2.86
C PRO A 56 18.61 -5.96 2.43
N GLN A 57 17.36 -6.36 2.18
CA GLN A 57 16.28 -5.41 1.93
C GLN A 57 15.84 -4.73 3.23
N ILE A 58 15.07 -3.64 3.15
CA ILE A 58 14.60 -2.91 4.34
C ILE A 58 13.78 -3.82 5.26
N SER A 59 12.96 -4.72 4.71
CA SER A 59 12.14 -5.65 5.49
C SER A 59 12.95 -6.64 6.35
N GLU A 60 14.19 -6.93 5.95
CA GLU A 60 15.11 -7.84 6.64
C GLU A 60 15.98 -7.14 7.69
N GLN A 61 15.90 -5.81 7.78
CA GLN A 61 16.76 -4.98 8.61
C GLN A 61 16.00 -4.40 9.80
N SER A 62 16.55 -4.54 11.01
CA SER A 62 16.01 -3.86 12.20
C SER A 62 16.35 -2.37 12.21
N ARG A 63 17.50 -1.99 11.63
CA ARG A 63 18.00 -0.62 11.54
C ARG A 63 18.52 -0.32 10.14
N VAL A 64 18.32 0.92 9.71
CA VAL A 64 18.71 1.44 8.41
C VAL A 64 19.47 2.76 8.57
N GLU A 65 20.40 3.02 7.67
CA GLU A 65 21.08 4.31 7.58
C GLU A 65 20.56 5.07 6.36
N ILE A 66 20.00 6.27 6.60
CA ILE A 66 19.40 7.09 5.56
C ILE A 66 20.08 8.45 5.55
N SER A 67 20.84 8.72 4.51
CA SER A 67 21.52 10.01 4.29
C SER A 67 20.64 10.97 3.49
N ARG A 68 19.77 10.47 2.62
CA ARG A 68 18.89 11.30 1.77
C ARG A 68 17.64 10.55 1.31
N PHE A 69 16.58 11.32 1.08
CA PHE A 69 15.35 10.83 0.46
C PHE A 69 15.28 11.24 -1.00
N ILE A 70 14.83 10.33 -1.86
CA ILE A 70 14.54 10.58 -3.27
C ILE A 70 13.04 10.43 -3.44
N TYR A 71 12.35 11.53 -3.74
CA TYR A 71 10.91 11.51 -3.90
C TYR A 71 10.40 12.71 -4.70
N GLN A 72 9.14 12.61 -5.15
CA GLN A 72 8.39 13.71 -5.73
C GLN A 72 7.01 13.72 -5.07
N ALA A 73 6.81 14.64 -4.14
CA ALA A 73 5.53 14.76 -3.44
C ALA A 73 4.49 15.45 -4.33
N PRO A 74 3.26 14.93 -4.44
CA PRO A 74 2.22 15.57 -5.26
C PRO A 74 1.60 16.79 -4.57
N ALA A 75 1.72 16.91 -3.25
CA ALA A 75 1.29 18.03 -2.43
C ALA A 75 2.03 18.01 -1.08
N LEU A 76 1.93 19.10 -0.30
CA LEU A 76 2.42 19.20 1.08
C LEU A 76 3.94 18.98 1.24
N GLU A 77 4.73 19.37 0.24
CA GLU A 77 6.18 19.07 0.19
C GLU A 77 6.94 19.58 1.43
N GLU A 78 6.65 20.80 1.88
CA GLU A 78 7.30 21.39 3.07
C GLU A 78 6.97 20.61 4.35
N GLN A 79 5.71 20.21 4.53
CA GLN A 79 5.28 19.48 5.72
C GLN A 79 5.83 18.04 5.72
N ILE A 80 5.94 17.42 4.54
CA ILE A 80 6.57 16.10 4.37
C ILE A 80 8.06 16.19 4.70
N ALA A 81 8.77 17.19 4.16
CA ALA A 81 10.19 17.40 4.45
C ALA A 81 10.42 17.58 5.96
N ALA A 82 9.54 18.31 6.65
CA ALA A 82 9.59 18.47 8.09
C ALA A 82 9.46 17.15 8.86
N LEU A 83 8.62 16.22 8.39
CA LEU A 83 8.45 14.89 8.98
C LEU A 83 9.61 13.93 8.66
N LEU A 84 10.35 14.16 7.57
CA LEU A 84 11.50 13.34 7.17
C LEU A 84 12.82 13.76 7.84
N LEU A 85 12.95 15.03 8.28
CA LEU A 85 14.13 15.53 8.97
C LEU A 85 14.57 14.65 10.16
N PRO A 86 13.69 14.25 11.11
CA PRO A 86 14.09 13.47 12.28
C PRO A 86 14.55 12.04 11.97
N VAL A 87 14.20 11.53 10.78
CA VAL A 87 14.57 10.18 10.31
C VAL A 87 15.70 10.21 9.29
N THR A 88 16.38 11.35 9.16
CA THR A 88 17.62 11.49 8.39
C THR A 88 18.81 11.30 9.31
N GLY A 89 19.70 10.35 9.00
CA GLY A 89 20.92 10.12 9.76
C GLY A 89 21.30 8.64 9.87
N SER A 90 22.33 8.39 10.68
CA SER A 90 22.88 7.07 10.90
C SER A 90 22.03 6.26 11.89
N GLN A 91 21.66 5.03 11.49
CA GLN A 91 21.08 3.98 12.35
C GLN A 91 19.68 4.25 12.95
N ILE A 92 18.70 4.54 12.09
CA ILE A 92 17.29 4.65 12.43
C ILE A 92 16.63 3.26 12.48
N GLU A 93 15.71 3.05 13.42
CA GLU A 93 14.93 1.80 13.46
C GLU A 93 13.92 1.76 12.32
N THR A 94 13.78 0.61 11.67
CA THR A 94 12.81 0.42 10.58
C THR A 94 11.36 0.69 11.05
N THR A 95 11.05 0.41 12.31
CA THR A 95 9.78 0.77 12.97
C THR A 95 9.51 2.28 13.00
N THR A 96 10.56 3.08 13.19
CA THR A 96 10.47 4.55 13.17
C THR A 96 10.16 5.04 11.76
N LEU A 97 10.79 4.44 10.75
CA LEU A 97 10.52 4.75 9.34
C LEU A 97 9.06 4.44 8.97
N LEU A 98 8.52 3.30 9.41
CA LEU A 98 7.11 2.95 9.22
C LEU A 98 6.16 3.92 9.94
N THR A 99 6.52 4.32 11.16
CA THR A 99 5.74 5.32 11.91
C THR A 99 5.73 6.68 11.20
N THR A 100 6.85 7.10 10.61
CA THR A 100 6.93 8.32 9.81
C THR A 100 6.08 8.20 8.55
N LYS A 101 6.05 7.02 7.89
CA LYS A 101 5.12 6.76 6.78
C LYS A 101 3.67 6.95 7.20
N ASP A 102 3.28 6.41 8.35
CA ASP A 102 1.91 6.56 8.85
C ASP A 102 1.57 8.03 9.17
N LYS A 103 2.52 8.78 9.75
CA LYS A 103 2.36 10.23 9.97
C LYS A 103 2.18 11.02 8.68
N ILE A 104 2.94 10.71 7.62
CA ILE A 104 2.81 11.35 6.31
C ILE A 104 1.46 10.99 5.67
N ASN A 105 1.01 9.74 5.77
CA ASN A 105 -0.31 9.35 5.28
C ASN A 105 -1.43 10.06 6.05
N GLN A 106 -1.30 10.19 7.37
CA GLN A 106 -2.24 10.96 8.18
C GLN A 106 -2.23 12.44 7.80
N LEU A 107 -1.07 13.02 7.50
CA LEU A 107 -0.94 14.40 7.03
C LEU A 107 -1.76 14.62 5.75
N PHE A 108 -1.70 13.70 4.78
CA PHE A 108 -2.55 13.79 3.58
C PHE A 108 -4.03 13.74 3.91
N VAL A 109 -4.46 12.76 4.71
CA VAL A 109 -5.87 12.60 5.10
C VAL A 109 -6.40 13.85 5.81
N THR A 110 -5.66 14.37 6.79
CA THR A 110 -6.06 15.56 7.57
C THR A 110 -6.16 16.81 6.70
N ASN A 111 -5.42 16.90 5.60
CA ASN A 111 -5.46 18.03 4.66
C ASN A 111 -6.39 17.78 3.44
N GLY A 112 -7.20 16.72 3.48
CA GLY A 112 -8.22 16.44 2.46
C GLY A 112 -7.75 15.61 1.26
N PHE A 113 -6.49 15.17 1.21
CA PHE A 113 -5.94 14.32 0.15
C PHE A 113 -6.20 12.83 0.43
N ILE A 114 -7.47 12.47 0.63
CA ILE A 114 -7.87 11.15 1.16
C ILE A 114 -7.50 9.95 0.27
N ASN A 115 -7.27 10.16 -1.03
CA ASN A 115 -6.92 9.13 -1.99
C ASN A 115 -5.42 9.16 -2.38
N THR A 116 -4.62 9.88 -1.59
CA THR A 116 -3.18 9.99 -1.77
C THR A 116 -2.47 9.37 -0.58
N GLY A 117 -1.45 8.57 -0.85
CA GLY A 117 -0.64 7.94 0.17
C GLY A 117 0.81 7.80 -0.25
N MET A 118 1.70 7.84 0.73
CA MET A 118 3.09 7.48 0.60
C MET A 118 3.29 6.00 0.88
N VAL A 119 4.11 5.36 0.07
CA VAL A 119 4.59 4.00 0.27
C VAL A 119 6.11 3.99 0.31
N ILE A 120 6.65 3.04 1.06
CA ILE A 120 8.09 2.78 1.11
C ILE A 120 8.29 1.45 0.39
N PRO A 121 8.85 1.45 -0.84
CA PRO A 121 9.16 0.22 -1.54
C PRO A 121 10.16 -0.62 -0.74
N ASP A 122 9.97 -1.95 -0.71
CA ASP A 122 11.00 -2.83 -0.19
C ASP A 122 12.17 -2.83 -1.19
N GLN A 123 13.29 -2.24 -0.77
CA GLN A 123 14.42 -1.95 -1.63
C GLN A 123 15.72 -2.05 -0.83
N GLN A 124 16.84 -2.13 -1.54
CA GLN A 124 18.16 -1.99 -0.94
C GLN A 124 18.51 -0.51 -0.78
N ILE A 125 19.04 -0.13 0.38
CA ILE A 125 19.52 1.23 0.60
C ILE A 125 20.97 1.33 0.13
N HIS A 126 21.16 1.91 -1.05
CA HIS A 126 22.50 2.15 -1.60
C HIS A 126 22.98 3.56 -1.25
N LYS A 127 24.14 3.65 -0.58
CA LYS A 127 24.77 4.93 -0.19
C LYS A 127 23.81 5.85 0.58
N GLY A 128 23.00 5.27 1.48
CA GLY A 128 22.05 6.00 2.32
C GLY A 128 20.89 6.65 1.56
N ALA A 129 20.64 6.29 0.30
CA ALA A 129 19.53 6.85 -0.47
C ALA A 129 18.28 5.98 -0.32
N LEU A 130 17.19 6.57 0.19
CA LEU A 130 15.90 5.93 0.28
C LEU A 130 14.93 6.54 -0.73
N LYS A 131 14.33 5.73 -1.59
CA LYS A 131 13.24 6.15 -2.48
C LYS A 131 11.91 6.10 -1.74
N LEU A 132 11.11 7.16 -1.85
CA LEU A 132 9.72 7.17 -1.40
C LEU A 132 8.82 7.35 -2.62
N ASP A 133 7.77 6.55 -2.69
CA ASP A 133 6.78 6.63 -3.76
C ASP A 133 5.46 7.19 -3.22
N PHE A 134 4.81 8.01 -4.02
CA PHE A 134 3.50 8.57 -3.73
C PHE A 134 2.50 8.03 -4.74
N ILE A 135 1.40 7.49 -4.23
CA ILE A 135 0.32 6.94 -5.02
C ILE A 135 -0.89 7.83 -4.79
N SER A 136 -1.34 8.49 -5.85
CA SER A 136 -2.54 9.32 -5.85
C SER A 136 -3.57 8.74 -6.81
N GLY A 137 -4.78 8.51 -6.31
CA GLY A 137 -5.91 8.17 -7.16
C GLY A 137 -6.32 9.34 -8.05
N LYS A 138 -6.80 9.01 -9.26
CA LYS A 138 -7.45 9.96 -10.16
C LYS A 138 -8.97 9.77 -10.09
N ILE A 139 -9.71 10.86 -10.19
CA ILE A 139 -11.16 10.78 -10.38
C ILE A 139 -11.40 10.34 -11.83
N SER A 140 -11.92 9.12 -12.01
CA SER A 140 -12.08 8.51 -13.33
C SER A 140 -13.36 8.95 -14.03
N ASP A 141 -14.43 9.16 -13.26
CA ASP A 141 -15.71 9.65 -13.74
C ASP A 141 -16.36 10.52 -12.67
N LEU A 142 -17.06 11.57 -13.09
CA LEU A 142 -17.78 12.48 -12.23
C LEU A 142 -19.17 12.69 -12.82
N GLN A 143 -20.16 12.03 -12.22
CA GLN A 143 -21.55 12.16 -12.63
C GLN A 143 -22.27 13.17 -11.74
N ILE A 144 -22.76 14.24 -12.36
CA ILE A 144 -23.46 15.32 -11.67
C ILE A 144 -24.91 15.33 -12.13
N SER A 145 -25.83 15.05 -11.21
CA SER A 145 -27.27 15.19 -11.45
C SER A 145 -27.74 16.51 -10.86
N SER A 146 -27.97 17.52 -11.70
CA SER A 146 -28.38 18.85 -11.26
C SER A 146 -29.39 19.47 -12.24
N ARG A 147 -30.17 20.45 -11.75
CA ARG A 147 -31.04 21.30 -12.58
C ARG A 147 -30.27 22.50 -13.17
N LEU A 148 -29.05 22.73 -12.71
CA LEU A 148 -28.18 23.80 -13.19
C LEU A 148 -27.69 23.51 -14.61
N LYS A 149 -27.42 24.56 -15.38
CA LYS A 149 -26.84 24.42 -16.73
C LYS A 149 -25.42 23.87 -16.62
N ASP A 150 -25.05 22.91 -17.48
CA ASP A 150 -23.72 22.28 -17.48
C ASP A 150 -22.57 23.29 -17.49
N LYS A 151 -22.68 24.34 -18.31
CA LYS A 151 -21.68 25.42 -18.38
C LYS A 151 -21.47 26.12 -17.03
N TYR A 152 -22.53 26.28 -16.25
CA TYR A 152 -22.45 26.88 -14.92
C TYR A 152 -21.69 25.96 -13.96
N ILE A 153 -22.02 24.66 -14.00
CA ILE A 153 -21.36 23.61 -13.19
C ILE A 153 -19.86 23.53 -13.52
N SER A 154 -19.51 23.36 -14.79
CA SER A 154 -18.12 23.21 -15.22
C SER A 154 -17.26 24.45 -14.94
N SER A 155 -17.87 25.64 -14.87
CA SER A 155 -17.16 26.89 -14.55
C SER A 155 -16.86 27.10 -13.06
N ARG A 156 -17.47 26.28 -12.19
CA ARG A 156 -17.38 26.40 -10.73
C ARG A 156 -16.85 25.15 -10.05
N LEU A 157 -16.95 24.00 -10.72
CA LEU A 157 -16.46 22.73 -10.24
C LEU A 157 -15.18 22.34 -10.99
N GLU A 158 -14.05 22.75 -10.46
CA GLU A 158 -12.73 22.37 -10.95
C GLU A 158 -12.15 21.28 -10.04
N ILE A 159 -11.85 20.11 -10.61
CA ILE A 159 -11.19 19.01 -9.89
C ILE A 159 -9.70 19.07 -10.20
N ASN A 160 -8.92 19.49 -9.21
CA ASN A 160 -7.46 19.53 -9.31
C ASN A 160 -6.85 18.17 -8.97
N GLU A 161 -5.67 17.90 -9.53
CA GLU A 161 -4.81 16.77 -9.12
C GLU A 161 -3.62 17.29 -8.28
N PRO A 162 -3.26 16.61 -7.17
CA PRO A 162 -3.93 15.44 -6.59
C PRO A 162 -5.31 15.81 -6.01
N PHE A 163 -6.25 14.85 -6.04
CA PHE A 163 -7.62 15.07 -5.58
C PHE A 163 -7.67 15.54 -4.13
N ASN A 164 -8.44 16.58 -3.88
CA ASN A 164 -8.65 17.14 -2.55
C ASN A 164 -10.16 17.26 -2.23
N LEU A 165 -10.59 16.57 -1.17
CA LEU A 165 -11.99 16.53 -0.74
C LEU A 165 -12.48 17.90 -0.26
N VAL A 166 -11.64 18.68 0.43
CA VAL A 166 -12.02 19.99 0.96
C VAL A 166 -12.27 20.97 -0.19
N GLN A 167 -11.38 20.99 -1.18
CA GLN A 167 -11.57 21.79 -2.40
C GLN A 167 -12.87 21.42 -3.13
N LEU A 168 -13.18 20.13 -3.23
CA LEU A 168 -14.44 19.67 -3.82
C LEU A 168 -15.65 20.18 -3.01
N GLN A 169 -15.62 20.05 -1.68
CA GLN A 169 -16.71 20.53 -0.83
C GLN A 169 -16.92 22.03 -0.96
N ASP A 170 -15.86 22.82 -1.03
CA ASP A 170 -15.96 24.27 -1.18
C ASP A 170 -16.49 24.66 -2.56
N ALA A 171 -16.07 23.97 -3.63
CA ALA A 171 -16.64 24.14 -4.96
C ALA A 171 -18.14 23.81 -5.01
N LEU A 172 -18.56 22.73 -4.33
CA LEU A 172 -19.98 22.36 -4.23
C LEU A 172 -20.80 23.40 -3.45
N LYS A 173 -20.29 23.94 -2.33
CA LYS A 173 -20.98 25.02 -1.59
C LYS A 173 -21.19 26.26 -2.44
N LEU A 174 -20.21 26.63 -3.27
CA LEU A 174 -20.34 27.78 -4.18
C LEU A 174 -21.42 27.56 -5.24
N LEU A 175 -21.66 26.31 -5.65
CA LEU A 175 -22.75 25.96 -6.57
C LEU A 175 -24.13 26.10 -5.92
N GLU A 176 -24.26 25.88 -4.61
CA GLU A 176 -25.54 25.98 -3.89
C GLU A 176 -25.96 27.42 -3.57
N GLN A 177 -25.03 28.37 -3.58
CA GLN A 177 -25.28 29.76 -3.18
C GLN A 177 -25.97 30.62 -4.25
N ASN A 178 -26.31 30.07 -5.41
CA ASN A 178 -26.94 30.79 -6.55
C ASN A 178 -28.01 29.95 -7.25
#